data_AF-A0A1S3Z1D6-F1
#
_entry.id   AF-A0A1S3Z1D6-F1
#
_cell.length_a   1.000
_cell.length_b   1.000
_cell.length_c   1.000
_cell.angle_alpha   90.00
_cell.angle_beta   90.00
_cell.angle_gamma   90.00
#
_symmetry.space_group_name_H-M   'P 1'
#
loop_
_entity.id
_entity.type
_entity.pdbx_description
1 polymer ?
#
loop_
_entity_poly.entity_id
_entity_poly.type
_entity_poly.pdbx_seq_one_letter_code
_entity_poly.pdbx_strand_id
1 'polypeptide(L)'
;MEVVNGTIEGSIHEGNLSQIVKNGNLNVEESGITKKSHELNGSQVDGSGNFSNFSGKGTVLGEKGEVWGNTHVGNFFENVKNGSFVVQESGIPKNTPQLNGTHIDGDITFSNFSGASDSGSVNSNVGTPTYVEDVGSNGERKKVAVTEGKGGVSVEQFGGIGSNDGKSLTGRGKDFYGDCDIFDGEWVRDDTKPHYPPGSCPIIDRDFDCHLNKRPDDGYIKWRWQPYACDIPSLNATDFLERLRGQKLVFVGDSLNRNMWESLVCILRHSIREKKRVYEISGRHEFKKKGFYAFRFEDYNCSVDFVSSPFLVRQSAFKGKNGPFETLRLDLMEKTTSMYSDADIIIFNTGHWWTHEKTSRGEDYYQEGNHVHARLKVLEAYKRALSTWARWVDKNLDGSRTQIIFRGYSATHFRGGPWNSGGQCHKETEPIFKKAYLKKYPSKMKVLHHVLHNMTTPVIYMNISRLTDYRKDGHPSIYRKEYKTVEEQMAGVHAQDCSHWCLPGVPDTWNELLYASLLKSRKGLWKN
;
A
#
# COMPACT_ATOMS: atom_id res chain seq x y z
N MET A 1 -26.60 49.58 8.77
CA MET A 1 -27.82 48.76 8.86
C MET A 1 -28.21 48.47 7.42
N GLU A 2 -27.88 47.28 6.92
CA GLU A 2 -28.59 46.66 5.80
C GLU A 2 -28.09 45.23 5.64
N VAL A 3 -29.06 44.34 5.51
CA VAL A 3 -28.99 42.89 5.60
C VAL A 3 -28.78 42.35 4.19
N VAL A 4 -27.73 41.54 3.99
CA VAL A 4 -27.55 40.77 2.75
C VAL A 4 -27.95 39.32 3.03
N ASN A 5 -29.06 38.93 2.40
CA ASN A 5 -29.55 37.54 2.34
C ASN A 5 -28.61 36.70 1.47
N GLY A 6 -28.00 35.67 2.09
CA GLY A 6 -27.28 34.61 1.38
C GLY A 6 -28.23 33.44 1.09
N THR A 7 -28.45 33.16 -0.19
CA THR A 7 -29.14 31.95 -0.66
C THR A 7 -28.18 30.77 -0.62
N ILE A 8 -28.59 29.71 0.08
CA ILE A 8 -27.93 28.40 0.15
C ILE A 8 -28.54 27.55 -0.97
N GLU A 9 -27.73 27.12 -1.94
CA GLU A 9 -28.12 26.05 -2.86
C GLU A 9 -27.35 24.76 -2.51
N GLY A 10 -28.14 23.73 -2.23
CA GLY A 10 -27.71 22.43 -1.75
C GLY A 10 -27.07 21.56 -2.84
N SER A 11 -26.09 20.77 -2.39
CA SER A 11 -25.44 19.74 -3.20
C SER A 11 -26.38 18.55 -3.36
N ILE A 12 -26.76 18.25 -4.61
CA ILE A 12 -27.52 17.07 -4.99
C ILE A 12 -26.57 15.85 -5.00
N HIS A 13 -26.98 14.78 -4.32
CA HIS A 13 -26.39 13.45 -4.33
C HIS A 13 -27.18 12.56 -5.30
N GLU A 14 -26.51 11.86 -6.22
CA GLU A 14 -27.07 10.65 -6.86
C GLU A 14 -26.00 9.56 -7.04
N GLY A 15 -26.44 8.31 -6.91
CA GLY A 15 -25.63 7.09 -6.93
C GLY A 15 -25.80 6.25 -8.19
N ASN A 16 -24.83 5.34 -8.35
CA ASN A 16 -24.74 4.07 -9.08
C ASN A 16 -25.37 3.81 -10.48
N LEU A 17 -24.56 3.07 -11.26
CA LEU A 17 -24.71 2.61 -12.65
C LEU A 17 -25.89 1.65 -12.95
N SER A 18 -26.35 1.67 -14.21
CA SER A 18 -26.44 0.46 -15.06
C SER A 18 -26.39 0.81 -16.57
N GLN A 19 -25.86 -0.12 -17.37
CA GLN A 19 -25.55 0.01 -18.81
C GLN A 19 -26.77 -0.12 -19.74
N ILE A 20 -26.72 0.53 -20.92
CA ILE A 20 -27.22 -0.05 -22.18
C ILE A 20 -26.21 0.24 -23.31
N VAL A 21 -25.77 -0.82 -23.98
CA VAL A 21 -25.07 -0.79 -25.27
C VAL A 21 -26.11 -0.90 -26.38
N LYS A 22 -26.02 -0.04 -27.42
CA LYS A 22 -26.37 -0.40 -28.81
C LYS A 22 -25.63 0.52 -29.80
N ASN A 23 -25.14 -0.11 -30.86
CA ASN A 23 -24.32 0.39 -31.96
C ASN A 23 -24.97 1.50 -32.81
N GLY A 24 -24.13 2.29 -33.50
CA GLY A 24 -24.51 2.94 -34.76
C GLY A 24 -23.74 4.22 -35.08
N ASN A 25 -22.83 4.14 -36.06
CA ASN A 25 -22.09 5.26 -36.68
C ASN A 25 -23.01 6.34 -37.31
N LEU A 26 -22.56 7.60 -37.28
CA LEU A 26 -22.30 8.52 -38.43
C LEU A 26 -22.55 10.00 -38.07
N ASN A 27 -21.46 10.77 -38.12
CA ASN A 27 -21.28 12.08 -38.76
C ASN A 27 -22.41 13.13 -38.86
N VAL A 28 -22.04 14.34 -38.37
CA VAL A 28 -22.05 15.64 -39.08
C VAL A 28 -23.27 16.60 -38.88
N GLU A 29 -22.86 17.80 -38.41
CA GLU A 29 -23.34 19.19 -38.63
C GLU A 29 -24.67 19.75 -38.06
N GLU A 30 -24.43 20.83 -37.29
CA GLU A 30 -25.04 22.17 -37.29
C GLU A 30 -26.55 22.44 -37.13
N SER A 31 -26.76 23.41 -36.22
CA SER A 31 -27.70 24.55 -36.29
C SER A 31 -29.08 24.44 -35.63
N GLY A 32 -29.49 25.55 -34.99
CA GLY A 32 -30.89 25.99 -35.07
C GLY A 32 -31.69 26.13 -33.77
N ILE A 33 -31.53 27.29 -33.14
CA ILE A 33 -32.40 27.98 -32.18
C ILE A 33 -33.91 27.92 -32.57
N THR A 34 -34.86 27.67 -31.63
CA THR A 34 -35.96 28.59 -31.20
C THR A 34 -37.13 27.93 -30.42
N LYS A 35 -37.35 28.46 -29.20
CA LYS A 35 -38.58 28.95 -28.53
C LYS A 35 -39.95 28.23 -28.64
N LYS A 36 -40.60 28.23 -27.44
CA LYS A 36 -42.04 28.42 -27.12
C LYS A 36 -42.98 27.24 -27.45
N SER A 37 -44.07 26.95 -26.74
CA SER A 37 -44.65 27.34 -25.44
C SER A 37 -45.96 26.53 -25.28
N HIS A 38 -46.32 26.21 -24.03
CA HIS A 38 -47.68 26.05 -23.46
C HIS A 38 -48.80 25.35 -24.26
N GLU A 39 -49.36 24.27 -23.67
CA GLU A 39 -50.72 24.18 -23.08
C GLU A 39 -51.13 22.71 -22.94
N LEU A 40 -51.69 22.31 -21.79
CA LEU A 40 -53.08 21.83 -21.69
C LEU A 40 -53.43 21.43 -20.25
N ASN A 41 -54.58 21.97 -19.83
CA ASN A 41 -55.30 21.77 -18.58
C ASN A 41 -56.16 20.50 -18.59
N GLY A 42 -56.54 20.08 -17.38
CA GLY A 42 -57.80 19.39 -17.06
C GLY A 42 -57.58 18.06 -16.34
N SER A 43 -58.31 17.67 -15.29
CA SER A 43 -59.41 18.27 -14.52
C SER A 43 -59.85 17.24 -13.46
N GLN A 44 -60.67 17.69 -12.49
CA GLN A 44 -61.45 16.95 -11.45
C GLN A 44 -60.67 16.65 -10.15
N VAL A 45 -60.94 17.26 -8.99
CA VAL A 45 -62.17 17.64 -8.22
C VAL A 45 -62.99 16.44 -7.73
N ASP A 46 -62.82 16.16 -6.44
CA ASP A 46 -63.84 16.02 -5.37
C ASP A 46 -63.06 15.75 -4.08
N GLY A 47 -63.32 16.30 -2.89
CA GLY A 47 -64.41 17.07 -2.34
C GLY A 47 -64.44 16.75 -0.83
N SER A 48 -64.38 17.81 -0.01
CA SER A 48 -64.84 17.93 1.41
C SER A 48 -64.39 16.90 2.48
N GLY A 49 -64.09 17.26 3.73
CA GLY A 49 -64.15 18.53 4.44
C GLY A 49 -63.73 18.33 5.91
N ASN A 50 -63.21 19.43 6.49
CA ASN A 50 -63.23 19.89 7.89
C ASN A 50 -63.36 18.89 9.06
N PHE A 51 -62.49 19.02 10.08
CA PHE A 51 -62.84 19.79 11.28
C PHE A 51 -61.61 20.07 12.16
N SER A 52 -61.75 21.14 12.93
CA SER A 52 -60.76 21.94 13.63
C SER A 52 -60.67 21.66 15.14
N ASN A 53 -59.50 22.01 15.70
CA ASN A 53 -59.27 22.73 16.96
C ASN A 53 -59.28 22.03 18.35
N PHE A 54 -58.09 22.15 18.97
CA PHE A 54 -57.76 22.68 20.31
C PHE A 54 -57.92 21.90 21.62
N SER A 55 -56.77 21.87 22.31
CA SER A 55 -56.51 22.17 23.74
C SER A 55 -56.45 21.03 24.76
N GLY A 56 -55.42 21.09 25.59
CA GLY A 56 -55.27 20.30 26.81
C GLY A 56 -53.85 20.38 27.40
N LYS A 57 -53.64 21.27 28.37
CA LYS A 57 -52.43 21.38 29.21
C LYS A 57 -52.39 20.28 30.27
N GLY A 58 -51.19 19.87 30.71
CA GLY A 58 -50.95 19.59 32.15
C GLY A 58 -49.98 18.47 32.54
N THR A 59 -48.87 18.88 33.17
CA THR A 59 -48.16 18.28 34.34
C THR A 59 -47.25 17.02 34.22
N VAL A 60 -45.93 17.28 34.16
CA VAL A 60 -44.89 17.12 35.23
C VAL A 60 -44.60 15.72 35.86
N LEU A 61 -43.28 15.44 35.92
CA LEU A 61 -42.47 14.47 36.70
C LEU A 61 -42.28 13.05 36.13
N GLY A 62 -41.02 12.77 35.74
CA GLY A 62 -40.50 11.43 35.46
C GLY A 62 -38.97 11.45 35.38
N GLU A 63 -38.34 10.70 36.27
CA GLU A 63 -36.90 10.54 36.46
C GLU A 63 -36.18 9.90 35.26
N LYS A 64 -34.85 10.12 35.20
CA LYS A 64 -33.82 9.27 34.56
C LYS A 64 -34.18 8.65 33.20
N GLY A 65 -33.93 9.41 32.14
CA GLY A 65 -33.83 8.88 30.78
C GLY A 65 -32.39 8.47 30.45
N GLU A 66 -32.15 7.16 30.39
CA GLU A 66 -31.08 6.58 29.57
C GLU A 66 -31.29 7.04 28.12
N VAL A 67 -30.29 7.74 27.55
CA VAL A 67 -30.31 8.09 26.14
C VAL A 67 -29.90 6.86 25.35
N TRP A 68 -30.91 6.13 24.86
CA TRP A 68 -30.76 5.14 23.82
C TRP A 68 -30.50 5.89 22.50
N GLY A 69 -29.23 5.98 22.11
CA GLY A 69 -28.84 6.43 20.77
C GLY A 69 -29.24 5.38 19.74
N ASN A 70 -30.46 5.47 19.22
CA ASN A 70 -30.92 4.72 18.06
C ASN A 70 -30.04 5.06 16.85
N THR A 71 -29.12 4.16 16.50
CA THR A 71 -28.61 4.07 15.12
C THR A 71 -29.47 3.05 14.39
N HIS A 72 -30.59 3.51 13.84
CA HIS A 72 -31.33 2.71 12.87
C HIS A 72 -30.64 2.78 11.52
N VAL A 73 -29.95 1.68 11.25
CA VAL A 73 -29.91 1.02 9.94
C VAL A 73 -31.36 0.71 9.51
N GLY A 74 -31.68 1.01 8.25
CA GLY A 74 -32.84 0.45 7.55
C GLY A 74 -33.32 1.35 6.41
N ASN A 75 -33.76 0.86 5.25
CA ASN A 75 -34.03 -0.53 4.86
C ASN A 75 -34.13 -0.62 3.33
N PHE A 76 -33.63 -1.73 2.78
CA PHE A 76 -34.29 -2.39 1.67
C PHE A 76 -35.48 -3.16 2.25
N PHE A 77 -36.68 -2.95 1.69
CA PHE A 77 -37.85 -3.76 1.97
C PHE A 77 -38.10 -4.71 0.80
N GLU A 78 -38.29 -6.00 1.08
CA GLU A 78 -39.41 -6.73 0.49
C GLU A 78 -39.82 -7.95 1.35
N ASN A 79 -41.04 -7.83 1.88
CA ASN A 79 -42.07 -8.83 2.19
C ASN A 79 -41.69 -10.32 2.33
N VAL A 80 -41.80 -10.83 3.55
CA VAL A 80 -41.97 -12.28 3.83
C VAL A 80 -43.39 -12.53 4.34
N LYS A 81 -44.09 -13.46 3.68
CA LYS A 81 -45.40 -13.98 4.06
C LYS A 81 -45.32 -14.84 5.32
N ASN A 82 -46.33 -14.70 6.18
CA ASN A 82 -46.57 -15.50 7.38
C ASN A 82 -46.61 -17.02 7.11
N GLY A 83 -45.91 -17.78 7.95
CA GLY A 83 -46.07 -19.22 8.13
C GLY A 83 -45.65 -19.59 9.56
N SER A 84 -46.62 -20.01 10.35
CA SER A 84 -46.50 -20.37 11.77
C SER A 84 -46.12 -21.86 11.91
N PHE A 85 -45.27 -22.25 12.88
CA PHE A 85 -45.57 -23.26 13.92
C PHE A 85 -44.34 -23.74 14.73
N VAL A 86 -44.51 -23.64 16.06
CA VAL A 86 -44.14 -24.53 17.20
C VAL A 86 -42.68 -24.82 17.58
N VAL A 87 -42.39 -24.38 18.82
CA VAL A 87 -41.27 -24.71 19.71
C VAL A 87 -41.55 -26.02 20.46
N GLN A 88 -40.54 -26.88 20.59
CA GLN A 88 -40.47 -27.84 21.69
C GLN A 88 -39.07 -27.79 22.30
N GLU A 89 -38.98 -27.27 23.53
CA GLU A 89 -37.78 -27.29 24.36
C GLU A 89 -37.60 -28.65 25.03
N SER A 90 -36.36 -29.13 25.11
CA SER A 90 -35.90 -29.87 26.29
C SER A 90 -34.36 -29.83 26.42
N GLY A 91 -33.90 -29.28 27.55
CA GLY A 91 -32.72 -29.78 28.28
C GLY A 91 -31.34 -29.17 27.97
N ILE A 92 -30.93 -28.18 28.77
CA ILE A 92 -29.55 -27.68 28.91
C ILE A 92 -28.75 -28.65 29.85
N PRO A 93 -27.40 -28.74 29.79
CA PRO A 93 -26.60 -27.89 30.68
C PRO A 93 -25.44 -27.14 29.99
N LYS A 94 -25.19 -25.96 30.54
CA LYS A 94 -24.15 -24.97 30.19
C LYS A 94 -22.75 -25.55 30.31
N ASN A 95 -21.87 -25.20 29.37
CA ASN A 95 -20.47 -24.85 29.63
C ASN A 95 -19.89 -24.10 28.43
N THR A 96 -19.66 -22.80 28.61
CA THR A 96 -18.91 -21.94 27.69
C THR A 96 -17.50 -21.77 28.25
N PRO A 97 -16.47 -21.77 27.40
CA PRO A 97 -15.42 -20.76 27.56
C PRO A 97 -15.34 -19.85 26.35
N GLN A 98 -15.27 -18.55 26.63
CA GLN A 98 -14.89 -17.50 25.71
C GLN A 98 -13.55 -17.83 25.05
N LEU A 99 -13.51 -17.83 23.72
CA LEU A 99 -12.27 -17.87 22.95
C LEU A 99 -11.88 -16.44 22.55
N ASN A 100 -10.92 -15.90 23.30
CA ASN A 100 -10.13 -14.74 22.88
C ASN A 100 -9.39 -15.10 21.58
N GLY A 101 -9.71 -14.41 20.50
CA GLY A 101 -9.04 -14.55 19.20
C GLY A 101 -7.59 -14.10 19.30
N THR A 102 -6.68 -15.06 19.48
CA THR A 102 -5.25 -14.86 19.28
C THR A 102 -4.93 -15.03 17.80
N HIS A 103 -4.27 -14.01 17.21
CA HIS A 103 -3.68 -14.10 15.88
C HIS A 103 -2.62 -15.21 15.89
N ILE A 104 -2.92 -16.35 15.25
CA ILE A 104 -1.95 -17.39 14.96
C ILE A 104 -1.42 -17.15 13.55
N ASP A 105 -0.28 -16.45 13.45
CA ASP A 105 0.59 -16.55 12.28
C ASP A 105 1.20 -17.95 12.29
N GLY A 106 0.63 -18.85 11.49
CA GLY A 106 1.23 -20.16 11.24
C GLY A 106 2.50 -20.00 10.42
N ASP A 107 3.65 -20.33 11.03
CA ASP A 107 4.88 -20.57 10.30
C ASP A 107 4.66 -21.77 9.37
N ILE A 108 4.66 -21.51 8.06
CA ILE A 108 4.80 -22.58 7.06
C ILE A 108 6.29 -22.68 6.73
N THR A 109 6.90 -23.75 7.21
CA THR A 109 8.19 -24.24 6.71
C THR A 109 8.00 -24.72 5.28
N PHE A 110 8.74 -24.14 4.33
CA PHE A 110 8.79 -24.64 2.96
C PHE A 110 9.61 -25.93 2.93
N SER A 111 8.95 -27.08 2.95
CA SER A 111 9.55 -28.34 2.55
C SER A 111 9.47 -28.49 1.03
N ASN A 112 10.59 -28.86 0.41
CA ASN A 112 10.72 -29.17 -1.00
C ASN A 112 9.69 -30.23 -1.43
N PHE A 113 8.88 -29.92 -2.43
CA PHE A 113 8.11 -30.90 -3.18
C PHE A 113 8.66 -30.98 -4.60
N SER A 114 9.60 -31.89 -4.80
CA SER A 114 9.94 -32.44 -6.11
C SER A 114 9.00 -33.62 -6.40
N GLY A 115 8.24 -33.52 -7.50
CA GLY A 115 7.47 -34.65 -8.03
C GLY A 115 8.40 -35.77 -8.51
N ALA A 116 7.97 -37.00 -8.28
CA ALA A 116 8.74 -38.22 -8.50
C ALA A 116 8.72 -38.74 -9.95
N SER A 117 9.87 -39.22 -10.40
CA SER A 117 10.19 -40.46 -11.13
C SER A 117 11.71 -40.32 -11.40
N ASP A 118 12.63 -41.22 -11.04
CA ASP A 118 12.66 -42.66 -11.24
C ASP A 118 13.76 -43.32 -10.36
N SER A 119 13.76 -44.64 -10.32
CA SER A 119 14.50 -45.56 -9.43
C SER A 119 16.04 -45.59 -9.56
N GLY A 120 16.74 -45.78 -8.42
CA GLY A 120 18.18 -46.12 -8.36
C GLY A 120 18.75 -46.08 -6.94
N SER A 121 18.93 -47.24 -6.31
CA SER A 121 19.45 -47.39 -4.94
C SER A 121 20.96 -47.20 -4.84
N VAL A 122 21.46 -46.42 -3.88
CA VAL A 122 22.85 -46.53 -3.39
C VAL A 122 22.92 -46.28 -1.88
N ASN A 123 23.63 -47.19 -1.21
CA ASN A 123 23.86 -47.29 0.23
C ASN A 123 24.40 -46.02 0.91
N SER A 124 23.86 -45.73 2.09
CA SER A 124 24.38 -44.83 3.10
C SER A 124 25.52 -45.49 3.90
N ASN A 125 26.70 -44.85 3.95
CA ASN A 125 27.67 -44.99 5.04
C ASN A 125 28.50 -43.69 5.14
N VAL A 126 28.17 -42.82 6.10
CA VAL A 126 29.02 -41.68 6.49
C VAL A 126 29.60 -42.01 7.86
N GLY A 127 30.91 -42.28 7.89
CA GLY A 127 31.69 -42.46 9.12
C GLY A 127 31.93 -41.13 9.83
N THR A 128 32.00 -41.19 11.15
CA THR A 128 32.25 -40.05 12.06
C THR A 128 33.74 -39.68 12.02
N PRO A 129 34.14 -38.40 11.95
CA PRO A 129 35.57 -38.04 11.97
C PRO A 129 36.13 -38.11 13.40
N THR A 130 37.29 -38.75 13.56
CA THR A 130 38.12 -38.74 14.77
C THR A 130 39.09 -37.55 14.74
N TYR A 131 39.27 -36.90 15.89
CA TYR A 131 40.20 -35.79 16.08
C TYR A 131 41.33 -36.21 17.01
N VAL A 132 42.58 -35.86 16.67
CA VAL A 132 43.75 -36.02 17.54
C VAL A 132 44.21 -34.63 17.98
N GLU A 133 44.42 -34.42 19.28
CA GLU A 133 44.98 -33.20 19.83
C GLU A 133 46.50 -33.35 19.94
N ASP A 134 47.25 -32.41 19.36
CA ASP A 134 48.70 -32.31 19.54
C ASP A 134 49.04 -30.96 20.19
N VAL A 135 49.89 -30.97 21.21
CA VAL A 135 50.17 -29.83 22.09
C VAL A 135 51.58 -29.31 21.82
N GLY A 136 51.69 -28.28 20.99
CA GLY A 136 52.93 -27.56 20.75
C GLY A 136 53.22 -26.49 21.83
N SER A 137 54.50 -26.26 22.12
CA SER A 137 55.02 -25.47 23.27
C SER A 137 54.69 -23.96 23.33
N ASN A 138 53.70 -23.45 22.58
CA ASN A 138 53.21 -22.07 22.70
C ASN A 138 51.71 -21.97 23.05
N GLY A 139 51.08 -23.05 23.51
CA GLY A 139 49.74 -23.00 24.12
C GLY A 139 48.55 -22.82 23.16
N GLU A 140 48.77 -22.80 21.85
CA GLU A 140 47.68 -22.83 20.86
C GLU A 140 47.17 -24.26 20.66
N ARG A 141 45.85 -24.49 20.88
CA ARG A 141 45.18 -25.75 20.54
C ARG A 141 44.71 -25.72 19.09
N LYS A 142 45.18 -26.64 18.25
CA LYS A 142 44.68 -26.84 16.88
C LYS A 142 43.97 -28.19 16.78
N LYS A 143 42.75 -28.18 16.21
CA LYS A 143 42.03 -29.41 15.82
C LYS A 143 42.29 -29.68 14.35
N VAL A 144 42.86 -30.84 14.03
CA VAL A 144 43.07 -31.31 12.66
C VAL A 144 42.10 -32.46 12.40
N ALA A 145 41.34 -32.39 11.31
CA ALA A 145 40.50 -33.49 10.83
C ALA A 145 41.29 -34.29 9.80
N VAL A 146 41.34 -35.61 9.96
CA VAL A 146 41.97 -36.54 9.01
C VAL A 146 40.89 -37.44 8.43
N THR A 147 40.77 -37.47 7.11
CA THR A 147 39.97 -38.47 6.38
C THR A 147 40.88 -39.26 5.46
N GLU A 148 40.99 -40.56 5.67
CA GLU A 148 41.71 -41.47 4.78
C GLU A 148 40.83 -41.83 3.57
N GLY A 149 41.28 -41.43 2.38
CA GLY A 149 40.76 -41.88 1.09
C GLY A 149 41.90 -41.97 0.09
N LYS A 150 42.01 -43.10 -0.61
CA LYS A 150 43.14 -43.42 -1.51
C LYS A 150 43.24 -42.43 -2.67
N GLY A 151 44.28 -41.60 -2.66
CA GLY A 151 44.79 -40.89 -3.85
C GLY A 151 45.14 -39.42 -3.66
N GLY A 152 46.30 -39.14 -3.06
CA GLY A 152 46.99 -37.84 -3.16
C GLY A 152 46.74 -36.84 -2.03
N VAL A 153 47.81 -36.22 -1.53
CA VAL A 153 47.81 -35.16 -0.50
C VAL A 153 47.70 -33.81 -1.19
N SER A 154 46.68 -33.01 -0.87
CA SER A 154 46.63 -31.57 -1.15
C SER A 154 46.70 -30.80 0.18
N VAL A 155 47.61 -29.83 0.26
CA VAL A 155 47.76 -28.91 1.38
C VAL A 155 47.14 -27.58 0.96
N GLU A 156 45.97 -27.23 1.49
CA GLU A 156 45.44 -25.87 1.39
C GLU A 156 45.81 -25.08 2.65
N GLN A 157 46.64 -24.05 2.44
CA GLN A 157 47.10 -23.15 3.47
C GLN A 157 46.04 -22.09 3.76
N PHE A 158 45.27 -22.27 4.84
CA PHE A 158 44.43 -21.21 5.38
C PHE A 158 45.32 -20.15 6.05
N GLY A 159 45.38 -18.96 5.44
CA GLY A 159 45.99 -17.77 6.04
C GLY A 159 45.27 -17.39 7.34
N GLY A 160 46.02 -17.39 8.43
CA GLY A 160 45.51 -17.23 9.79
C GLY A 160 45.01 -15.82 10.14
N ILE A 161 44.02 -15.81 11.04
CA ILE A 161 43.54 -14.64 11.76
C ILE A 161 44.59 -14.23 12.79
N GLY A 162 45.28 -13.12 12.53
CA GLY A 162 46.04 -12.40 13.55
C GLY A 162 45.06 -11.65 14.47
N SER A 163 45.16 -11.90 15.77
CA SER A 163 44.49 -11.12 16.80
C SER A 163 45.02 -9.70 16.77
N ASN A 164 44.18 -8.75 16.35
CA ASN A 164 44.33 -7.34 16.66
C ASN A 164 43.04 -6.87 17.34
N ASP A 165 43.22 -6.41 18.57
CA ASP A 165 42.35 -5.62 19.43
C ASP A 165 41.06 -5.06 18.79
N GLY A 166 39.92 -5.52 19.32
CA GLY A 166 38.87 -4.65 19.85
C GLY A 166 38.38 -3.45 19.02
N LYS A 167 38.26 -3.55 17.69
CA LYS A 167 37.45 -2.61 16.90
C LYS A 167 36.24 -3.31 16.32
N SER A 168 35.06 -2.87 16.76
CA SER A 168 33.79 -3.10 16.06
C SER A 168 33.94 -2.74 14.59
N LEU A 169 33.99 -3.75 13.71
CA LEU A 169 33.97 -3.58 12.26
C LEU A 169 32.52 -3.29 11.79
N THR A 170 31.95 -2.19 12.27
CA THR A 170 30.87 -1.48 11.56
C THR A 170 31.54 -0.38 10.74
N GLY A 171 32.37 -0.78 9.78
CA GLY A 171 33.11 0.15 8.94
C GLY A 171 32.19 0.79 7.91
N ARG A 172 31.67 1.98 8.22
CA ARG A 172 31.21 2.91 7.18
C ARG A 172 32.42 3.23 6.29
N GLY A 173 32.36 2.86 5.02
CA GLY A 173 33.52 2.95 4.13
C GLY A 173 33.50 2.04 2.90
N LYS A 174 32.42 1.28 2.69
CA LYS A 174 32.21 0.64 1.39
C LYS A 174 31.79 1.68 0.35
N ASP A 175 32.25 1.48 -0.88
CA ASP A 175 31.83 2.27 -2.02
C ASP A 175 30.31 2.12 -2.25
N PHE A 176 29.63 3.24 -2.52
CA PHE A 176 28.19 3.28 -2.79
C PHE A 176 27.81 2.37 -3.97
N TYR A 177 28.68 2.30 -4.99
CA TYR A 177 28.45 1.44 -6.15
C TYR A 177 28.89 -0.03 -5.93
N GLY A 178 29.59 -0.33 -4.83
CA GLY A 178 29.98 -1.69 -4.44
C GLY A 178 28.92 -2.44 -3.62
N ASP A 179 29.36 -3.34 -2.73
CA ASP A 179 28.50 -4.17 -1.89
C ASP A 179 27.92 -3.42 -0.67
N CYS A 180 27.12 -2.39 -0.97
CA CYS A 180 26.33 -1.66 0.01
C CYS A 180 24.83 -1.97 -0.15
N ASP A 181 24.24 -2.57 0.88
CA ASP A 181 22.79 -2.63 1.05
C ASP A 181 22.28 -1.29 1.60
N ILE A 182 21.73 -0.47 0.71
CA ILE A 182 21.20 0.86 1.07
C ILE A 182 19.89 0.79 1.87
N PHE A 183 19.31 -0.40 2.04
CA PHE A 183 18.08 -0.62 2.79
C PHE A 183 18.33 -1.16 4.21
N ASP A 184 19.58 -1.45 4.57
CA ASP A 184 19.99 -1.83 5.93
C ASP A 184 20.76 -0.70 6.62
N GLY A 185 20.19 -0.19 7.72
CA GLY A 185 20.58 1.09 8.28
C GLY A 185 19.77 1.50 9.51
N GLU A 186 19.80 2.79 9.78
CA GLU A 186 19.09 3.42 10.88
C GLU A 186 18.54 4.80 10.51
N TRP A 187 17.58 5.28 11.29
CA TRP A 187 17.09 6.64 11.18
C TRP A 187 17.93 7.57 12.02
N VAL A 188 18.42 8.65 11.42
CA VAL A 188 19.19 9.69 12.08
C VAL A 188 18.51 11.04 11.91
N ARG A 189 18.66 11.92 12.91
CA ARG A 189 18.16 13.29 12.82
C ARG A 189 18.90 14.07 11.74
N ASP A 190 18.18 14.89 11.00
CA ASP A 190 18.71 15.78 9.98
C ASP A 190 17.83 17.03 9.86
N ASP A 191 18.35 18.15 10.36
CA ASP A 191 17.63 19.42 10.39
C ASP A 191 17.53 20.10 9.01
N THR A 192 18.30 19.63 8.02
CA THR A 192 18.23 20.12 6.63
C THR A 192 16.98 19.64 5.89
N LYS A 193 16.29 18.62 6.41
CA LYS A 193 15.00 18.13 5.90
C LYS A 193 13.85 19.09 6.28
N PRO A 194 12.73 19.10 5.53
CA PRO A 194 12.41 18.33 4.32
C PRO A 194 12.90 18.96 3.00
N HIS A 195 12.73 18.25 1.87
CA HIS A 195 13.09 18.73 0.51
C HIS A 195 12.23 19.89 -0.01
N TYR A 196 11.06 20.09 0.58
CA TYR A 196 10.14 21.18 0.25
C TYR A 196 9.39 21.61 1.52
N PRO A 197 9.08 22.91 1.70
CA PRO A 197 8.42 23.37 2.91
C PRO A 197 7.06 22.69 3.14
N PRO A 198 6.71 22.29 4.38
CA PRO A 198 5.38 21.75 4.68
C PRO A 198 4.25 22.67 4.23
N GLY A 199 3.18 22.11 3.67
CA GLY A 199 2.03 22.86 3.14
C GLY A 199 2.29 23.69 1.88
N SER A 200 3.50 23.65 1.29
CA SER A 200 3.83 24.47 0.10
C SER A 200 3.45 23.83 -1.23
N CYS A 201 3.16 22.52 -1.25
CA CYS A 201 2.89 21.79 -2.48
C CYS A 201 1.38 21.56 -2.68
N PRO A 202 0.73 22.23 -3.66
CA PRO A 202 -0.72 22.13 -3.87
C PRO A 202 -1.17 20.79 -4.47
N ILE A 203 -0.23 19.88 -4.74
CA ILE A 203 -0.49 18.57 -5.37
C ILE A 203 -0.83 17.53 -4.31
N ILE A 204 -0.42 17.73 -3.05
CA ILE A 204 -0.64 16.78 -1.97
C ILE A 204 -2.14 16.67 -1.68
N ASP A 205 -2.66 15.45 -1.71
CA ASP A 205 -4.03 15.16 -1.30
C ASP A 205 -4.23 15.59 0.16
N ARG A 206 -5.38 16.17 0.47
CA ARG A 206 -5.72 16.62 1.84
C ARG A 206 -5.49 15.53 2.90
N ASP A 207 -5.74 14.27 2.56
CA ASP A 207 -5.57 13.13 3.46
C ASP A 207 -4.10 12.93 3.92
N PHE A 208 -3.11 13.48 3.19
CA PHE A 208 -1.67 13.36 3.46
C PHE A 208 -1.02 14.67 3.93
N ASP A 209 -1.68 15.83 3.73
CA ASP A 209 -1.15 17.13 4.16
C ASP A 209 -1.43 17.41 5.64
N CYS A 210 -0.64 16.77 6.50
CA CYS A 210 -0.77 16.88 7.96
C CYS A 210 -0.55 18.31 8.47
N HIS A 211 0.30 19.09 7.79
CA HIS A 211 0.58 20.47 8.17
C HIS A 211 -0.63 21.37 7.90
N LEU A 212 -1.24 21.27 6.70
CA LEU A 212 -2.48 21.98 6.38
C LEU A 212 -3.61 21.58 7.33
N ASN A 213 -3.66 20.31 7.73
CA ASN A 213 -4.61 19.77 8.71
C ASN A 213 -4.21 20.02 10.19
N LYS A 214 -3.31 20.97 10.46
CA LYS A 214 -2.99 21.48 11.80
C LYS A 214 -2.35 20.44 12.75
N ARG A 215 -1.58 19.51 12.22
CA ARG A 215 -0.70 18.67 13.05
C ARG A 215 0.28 19.56 13.83
N PRO A 216 0.35 19.47 15.18
CA PRO A 216 1.09 20.42 15.99
C PRO A 216 2.60 20.13 16.07
N ASP A 217 3.00 18.87 15.95
CA ASP A 217 4.41 18.45 15.95
C ASP A 217 4.98 18.39 14.53
N ASP A 218 6.25 18.76 14.36
CA ASP A 218 6.97 18.71 13.08
C ASP A 218 8.22 17.80 13.14
N GLY A 219 8.59 17.29 14.31
CA GLY A 219 9.78 16.46 14.51
C GLY A 219 9.84 15.25 13.57
N TYR A 220 8.71 14.69 13.14
CA TYR A 220 8.66 13.54 12.23
C TYR A 220 9.26 13.82 10.84
N ILE A 221 9.36 15.08 10.39
CA ILE A 221 9.95 15.41 9.07
C ILE A 221 11.48 15.57 9.12
N LYS A 222 12.08 15.56 10.31
CA LYS A 222 13.51 15.83 10.54
C LYS A 222 14.36 14.56 10.67
N TRP A 223 13.95 13.51 9.94
CA TRP A 223 14.59 12.19 9.96
C TRP A 223 15.06 11.82 8.56
N ARG A 224 16.29 11.33 8.44
CA ARG A 224 16.79 10.68 7.22
C ARG A 224 17.23 9.25 7.50
N TRP A 225 17.19 8.42 6.46
CA TRP A 225 17.73 7.07 6.51
C TRP A 225 19.23 7.10 6.24
N GLN A 226 20.00 6.39 7.07
CA GLN A 226 21.43 6.24 6.96
C GLN A 226 21.78 4.76 6.91
N PRO A 227 22.24 4.24 5.75
CA PRO A 227 22.72 2.87 5.68
C PRO A 227 23.96 2.66 6.55
N TYR A 228 24.14 1.44 7.06
CA TYR A 228 25.29 1.11 7.91
C TYR A 228 26.59 1.01 7.12
N ALA A 229 26.53 0.46 5.91
CA ALA A 229 27.72 0.08 5.15
C ALA A 229 28.32 1.22 4.30
N CYS A 230 27.49 2.16 3.85
CA CYS A 230 27.90 3.28 2.99
C CYS A 230 27.04 4.52 3.23
N ASP A 231 27.49 5.63 2.66
CA ASP A 231 26.67 6.82 2.48
C ASP A 231 25.97 6.78 1.12
N ILE A 232 24.72 7.24 1.09
CA ILE A 232 23.95 7.38 -0.16
C ILE A 232 23.97 8.86 -0.59
N PRO A 233 23.99 9.13 -1.90
CA PRO A 233 23.92 10.50 -2.38
C PRO A 233 22.58 11.13 -1.98
N SER A 234 22.61 12.37 -1.50
CA SER A 234 21.41 13.17 -1.29
C SER A 234 20.66 13.33 -2.61
N LEU A 235 19.33 13.25 -2.58
CA LEU A 235 18.50 13.46 -3.76
C LEU A 235 18.71 14.89 -4.30
N ASN A 236 19.24 14.98 -5.51
CA ASN A 236 19.32 16.22 -6.26
C ASN A 236 18.18 16.25 -7.29
N ALA A 237 17.17 17.09 -7.04
CA ALA A 237 15.97 17.14 -7.86
C ALA A 237 16.23 17.63 -9.30
N THR A 238 17.22 18.51 -9.49
CA THR A 238 17.62 18.98 -10.83
C THR A 238 18.30 17.86 -11.61
N ASP A 239 19.25 17.16 -11.00
CA ASP A 239 19.90 15.99 -11.62
C ASP A 239 18.87 14.88 -11.92
N PHE A 240 17.94 14.62 -11.00
CA PHE A 240 16.85 13.67 -11.24
C PHE A 240 16.05 14.05 -12.49
N LEU A 241 15.63 15.31 -12.63
CA LEU A 241 14.89 15.80 -13.79
C LEU A 241 15.71 15.73 -15.08
N GLU A 242 16.99 16.07 -15.05
CA GLU A 242 17.89 15.93 -16.21
C GLU A 242 18.00 14.48 -16.67
N ARG A 243 18.12 13.53 -15.73
CA ARG A 243 18.15 12.10 -16.05
C ARG A 243 16.82 11.56 -16.57
N LEU A 244 15.71 12.17 -16.15
CA LEU A 244 14.38 11.90 -16.66
C LEU A 244 14.08 12.62 -17.99
N ARG A 245 14.97 13.45 -18.53
CA ARG A 245 14.69 14.24 -19.72
C ARG A 245 14.23 13.37 -20.88
N GLY A 246 13.05 13.65 -21.42
CA GLY A 246 12.42 12.84 -22.48
C GLY A 246 11.89 11.47 -22.04
N GLN A 247 11.91 11.15 -20.74
CA GLN A 247 11.48 9.86 -20.20
C GLN A 247 10.09 9.91 -19.53
N LYS A 248 9.47 8.75 -19.41
CA LYS A 248 8.24 8.50 -18.68
C LYS A 248 8.50 7.60 -17.47
N LEU A 249 8.27 8.13 -16.27
CA LEU A 249 8.33 7.41 -15.00
C LEU A 249 6.92 7.16 -14.48
N VAL A 250 6.57 5.91 -14.16
CA VAL A 250 5.20 5.56 -13.74
C VAL A 250 5.20 4.76 -12.44
N PHE A 251 4.42 5.23 -11.46
CA PHE A 251 4.06 4.48 -10.27
C PHE A 251 2.80 3.65 -10.53
N VAL A 252 2.83 2.36 -10.25
CA VAL A 252 1.69 1.45 -10.46
C VAL A 252 1.41 0.71 -9.16
N GLY A 253 0.22 0.84 -8.60
CA GLY A 253 -0.09 0.10 -7.37
C GLY A 253 -1.21 0.66 -6.51
N ASP A 254 -1.07 0.45 -5.20
CA ASP A 254 -2.05 0.90 -4.21
C ASP A 254 -1.83 2.36 -3.78
N SER A 255 -2.63 2.83 -2.83
CA SER A 255 -2.60 4.21 -2.34
C SER A 255 -1.27 4.62 -1.71
N LEU A 256 -0.39 3.68 -1.34
CA LEU A 256 0.94 4.02 -0.85
C LEU A 256 1.88 4.38 -2.01
N ASN A 257 1.65 3.86 -3.22
CA ASN A 257 2.41 4.32 -4.39
C ASN A 257 1.93 5.71 -4.81
N ARG A 258 0.63 6.00 -4.65
CA ARG A 258 0.14 7.38 -4.79
C ARG A 258 0.83 8.32 -3.80
N ASN A 259 0.91 7.91 -2.53
CA ASN A 259 1.58 8.69 -1.48
C ASN A 259 3.06 8.96 -1.80
N MET A 260 3.77 7.97 -2.37
CA MET A 260 5.15 8.14 -2.86
C MET A 260 5.25 9.02 -4.12
N TRP A 261 4.31 8.87 -5.05
CA TRP A 261 4.25 9.66 -6.28
C TRP A 261 3.98 11.14 -5.98
N GLU A 262 3.02 11.46 -5.12
CA GLU A 262 2.75 12.85 -4.70
C GLU A 262 3.98 13.49 -4.07
N SER A 263 4.69 12.75 -3.21
CA SER A 263 5.99 13.16 -2.66
C SER A 263 7.00 13.47 -3.76
N LEU A 264 7.22 12.57 -4.72
CA LEU A 264 8.21 12.78 -5.78
C LEU A 264 7.86 14.00 -6.62
N VAL A 265 6.60 14.12 -7.04
CA VAL A 265 6.15 15.26 -7.84
C VAL A 265 6.38 16.56 -7.08
N CYS A 266 6.14 16.61 -5.76
CA CYS A 266 6.40 17.79 -4.95
C CYS A 266 7.89 18.12 -4.82
N ILE A 267 8.75 17.12 -4.61
CA ILE A 267 10.21 17.28 -4.57
C ILE A 267 10.71 17.90 -5.88
N LEU A 268 10.34 17.31 -7.02
CA LEU A 268 10.79 17.77 -8.34
C LEU A 268 10.17 19.13 -8.71
N ARG A 269 8.88 19.34 -8.42
CA ARG A 269 8.25 20.63 -8.66
C ARG A 269 8.88 21.73 -7.82
N HIS A 270 9.38 21.43 -6.61
CA HIS A 270 10.00 22.43 -5.75
C HIS A 270 11.32 22.98 -6.33
N SER A 271 12.08 22.21 -7.11
CA SER A 271 13.31 22.70 -7.77
C SER A 271 13.07 23.59 -8.99
N ILE A 272 11.88 23.55 -9.59
CA ILE A 272 11.57 24.35 -10.80
C ILE A 272 11.20 25.78 -10.45
N ARG A 273 11.83 26.79 -11.06
CA ARG A 273 11.50 28.20 -10.80
C ARG A 273 10.06 28.55 -11.22
N GLU A 274 9.68 28.19 -12.44
CA GLU A 274 8.38 28.51 -13.03
C GLU A 274 7.38 27.37 -12.83
N LYS A 275 6.73 27.34 -11.67
CA LYS A 275 5.83 26.24 -11.25
C LYS A 275 4.67 25.96 -12.22
N LYS A 276 4.31 26.91 -13.09
CA LYS A 276 3.26 26.76 -14.12
C LYS A 276 3.66 25.79 -15.23
N ARG A 277 4.96 25.55 -15.43
CA ARG A 277 5.52 24.55 -16.36
C ARG A 277 5.44 23.12 -15.83
N VAL A 278 4.81 22.93 -14.66
CA VAL A 278 4.47 21.63 -14.09
C VAL A 278 2.96 21.54 -13.95
N TYR A 279 2.33 20.69 -14.76
CA TYR A 279 0.87 20.62 -14.83
C TYR A 279 0.37 19.19 -15.09
N GLU A 280 -0.86 18.94 -14.66
CA GLU A 280 -1.55 17.66 -14.81
C GLU A 280 -2.01 17.51 -16.28
N ILE A 281 -1.81 16.33 -16.88
CA ILE A 281 -2.10 16.05 -18.30
C ILE A 281 -3.02 14.85 -18.54
N SER A 282 -3.53 14.18 -17.50
CA SER A 282 -4.52 13.10 -17.65
C SER A 282 -5.95 13.60 -17.84
N GLY A 283 -6.19 14.90 -17.64
CA GLY A 283 -7.52 15.51 -17.78
C GLY A 283 -8.47 15.12 -16.64
N ARG A 284 -7.93 14.64 -15.51
CA ARG A 284 -8.72 14.29 -14.32
C ARG A 284 -8.75 15.43 -13.34
N HIS A 285 -9.97 15.81 -12.97
CA HIS A 285 -10.25 16.81 -11.91
C HIS A 285 -10.77 16.16 -10.62
N GLU A 286 -11.02 14.85 -10.63
CA GLU A 286 -11.54 14.08 -9.50
C GLU A 286 -10.46 13.63 -8.52
N PHE A 287 -10.89 13.28 -7.30
CA PHE A 287 -10.03 12.80 -6.21
C PHE A 287 -9.14 11.64 -6.67
N LYS A 288 -7.82 11.69 -6.37
CA LYS A 288 -6.76 10.81 -6.91
C LYS A 288 -6.80 9.34 -6.49
N LYS A 289 -7.98 8.81 -6.21
CA LYS A 289 -8.22 7.47 -5.67
C LYS A 289 -8.39 6.41 -6.76
N LYS A 290 -8.84 6.78 -7.96
CA LYS A 290 -9.08 5.84 -9.06
C LYS A 290 -8.51 6.37 -10.38
N GLY A 291 -8.06 5.45 -11.23
CA GLY A 291 -7.61 5.78 -12.58
C GLY A 291 -6.14 6.13 -12.71
N PHE A 292 -5.85 7.05 -13.62
CA PHE A 292 -4.52 7.43 -14.08
C PHE A 292 -4.34 8.94 -13.94
N TYR A 293 -3.20 9.36 -13.39
CA TYR A 293 -2.82 10.76 -13.22
C TYR A 293 -1.40 10.95 -13.77
N ALA A 294 -1.14 12.07 -14.42
CA ALA A 294 0.15 12.32 -15.06
C ALA A 294 0.55 13.77 -14.91
N PHE A 295 1.77 14.04 -14.42
CA PHE A 295 2.33 15.39 -14.37
C PHE A 295 3.41 15.55 -15.41
N ARG A 296 3.27 16.57 -16.27
CA ARG A 296 4.27 16.99 -17.24
C ARG A 296 5.24 17.97 -16.58
N PHE A 297 6.53 17.73 -16.77
CA PHE A 297 7.60 18.68 -16.46
C PHE A 297 8.12 19.24 -17.79
N GLU A 298 7.59 20.38 -18.20
CA GLU A 298 7.72 20.89 -19.57
C GLU A 298 9.18 21.18 -19.95
N ASP A 299 9.95 21.78 -19.05
CA ASP A 299 11.39 22.09 -19.23
C ASP A 299 12.26 20.86 -19.55
N TYR A 300 11.82 19.69 -19.10
CA TYR A 300 12.54 18.42 -19.22
C TYR A 300 11.87 17.48 -20.23
N ASN A 301 10.72 17.85 -20.77
CA ASN A 301 9.90 16.99 -21.62
C ASN A 301 9.71 15.57 -21.04
N CYS A 302 9.51 15.48 -19.72
CA CYS A 302 9.33 14.21 -19.03
C CYS A 302 7.99 14.16 -18.30
N SER A 303 7.52 12.97 -17.94
CA SER A 303 6.33 12.82 -17.11
C SER A 303 6.54 11.89 -15.92
N VAL A 304 5.83 12.20 -14.83
CA VAL A 304 5.78 11.41 -13.61
C VAL A 304 4.33 11.06 -13.32
N ASP A 305 4.00 9.80 -13.53
CA ASP A 305 2.62 9.33 -13.63
C ASP A 305 2.27 8.35 -12.49
N PHE A 306 0.98 8.22 -12.21
CA PHE A 306 0.44 7.24 -11.27
C PHE A 306 -0.74 6.50 -11.90
N VAL A 307 -0.70 5.16 -11.81
CA VAL A 307 -1.75 4.25 -12.24
C VAL A 307 -2.26 3.49 -11.01
N SER A 308 -3.52 3.72 -10.65
CA SER A 308 -4.18 3.00 -9.58
C SER A 308 -4.43 1.54 -9.98
N SER A 309 -3.75 0.63 -9.30
CA SER A 309 -3.87 -0.82 -9.49
C SER A 309 -3.54 -1.52 -8.17
N PRO A 310 -4.42 -1.43 -7.15
CA PRO A 310 -4.09 -1.83 -5.78
C PRO A 310 -3.71 -3.31 -5.64
N PHE A 311 -4.23 -4.16 -6.50
CA PHE A 311 -3.93 -5.60 -6.56
C PHE A 311 -2.99 -5.99 -7.70
N LEU A 312 -2.64 -5.08 -8.62
CA LEU A 312 -1.97 -5.32 -9.92
C LEU A 312 -2.77 -6.19 -10.91
N VAL A 313 -3.50 -7.17 -10.38
CA VAL A 313 -4.41 -8.05 -11.09
C VAL A 313 -5.84 -7.51 -11.09
N ARG A 314 -6.64 -8.04 -12.01
CA ARG A 314 -7.91 -7.45 -12.43
C ARG A 314 -9.05 -7.67 -11.45
N GLN A 315 -9.69 -6.59 -11.03
CA GLN A 315 -11.02 -6.68 -10.39
C GLN A 315 -12.10 -6.98 -11.45
N SER A 316 -13.04 -7.85 -11.12
CA SER A 316 -14.06 -8.35 -12.05
C SER A 316 -15.37 -8.63 -11.34
N ALA A 317 -16.35 -9.13 -12.09
CA ALA A 317 -17.61 -9.62 -11.57
C ALA A 317 -17.88 -11.00 -12.18
N PHE A 318 -18.30 -11.95 -11.35
CA PHE A 318 -18.65 -13.30 -11.76
C PHE A 318 -20.16 -13.49 -11.71
N LYS A 319 -20.74 -14.09 -12.75
CA LYS A 319 -22.18 -14.40 -12.79
C LYS A 319 -22.43 -15.72 -12.08
N GLY A 320 -22.77 -15.65 -10.80
CA GLY A 320 -23.19 -16.80 -10.00
C GLY A 320 -24.64 -17.19 -10.23
N LYS A 321 -25.05 -18.33 -9.63
CA LYS A 321 -26.45 -18.79 -9.64
C LYS A 321 -27.41 -17.78 -8.98
N ASN A 322 -26.93 -17.05 -7.97
CA ASN A 322 -27.71 -16.09 -7.17
C ASN A 322 -27.54 -14.64 -7.66
N GLY A 323 -27.01 -14.44 -8.87
CA GLY A 323 -26.68 -13.12 -9.43
C GLY A 323 -25.18 -12.83 -9.48
N PRO A 324 -24.80 -11.66 -10.02
CA PRO A 324 -23.41 -11.27 -10.15
C PRO A 324 -22.82 -10.85 -8.78
N PHE A 325 -21.56 -11.21 -8.54
CA PHE A 325 -20.79 -10.77 -7.38
C PHE A 325 -19.36 -10.39 -7.78
N GLU A 326 -18.71 -9.55 -6.99
CA GLU A 326 -17.35 -9.07 -7.27
C GLU A 326 -16.31 -10.17 -7.05
N THR A 327 -15.32 -10.22 -7.93
CA THR A 327 -14.19 -11.15 -7.85
C THR A 327 -12.87 -10.46 -8.17
N LEU A 328 -11.77 -11.08 -7.76
CA LEU A 328 -10.41 -10.71 -8.14
C LEU A 328 -9.81 -11.80 -9.02
N ARG A 329 -9.54 -11.47 -10.28
CA ARG A 329 -8.91 -12.37 -11.27
C ARG A 329 -7.42 -12.48 -11.03
N LEU A 330 -7.00 -13.52 -10.31
CA LEU A 330 -5.58 -13.74 -9.96
C LEU A 330 -4.72 -14.07 -11.19
N ASP A 331 -5.35 -14.51 -12.28
CA ASP A 331 -4.74 -14.95 -13.54
C ASP A 331 -4.66 -13.85 -14.61
N LEU A 332 -5.23 -12.67 -14.37
CA LEU A 332 -5.25 -11.57 -15.35
C LEU A 332 -4.71 -10.28 -14.76
N MET A 333 -3.80 -9.63 -15.49
CA MET A 333 -3.40 -8.26 -15.18
C MET A 333 -4.54 -7.25 -15.38
N GLU A 334 -4.47 -6.17 -14.62
CA GLU A 334 -5.38 -5.04 -14.73
C GLU A 334 -5.39 -4.47 -16.17
N LYS A 335 -6.54 -3.96 -16.62
CA LYS A 335 -6.69 -3.45 -17.99
C LYS A 335 -5.80 -2.23 -18.28
N THR A 336 -5.35 -1.53 -17.24
CA THR A 336 -4.54 -0.32 -17.32
C THR A 336 -3.07 -0.57 -17.69
N THR A 337 -2.67 -1.82 -17.96
CA THR A 337 -1.32 -2.17 -18.42
C THR A 337 -0.84 -1.37 -19.62
N SER A 338 -1.74 -1.04 -20.56
CA SER A 338 -1.43 -0.20 -21.72
C SER A 338 -1.03 1.24 -21.37
N MET A 339 -1.30 1.71 -20.14
CA MET A 339 -0.96 3.06 -19.70
C MET A 339 0.51 3.21 -19.32
N TYR A 340 1.22 2.11 -19.12
CA TYR A 340 2.59 2.10 -18.60
C TYR A 340 3.53 1.10 -19.27
N SER A 341 3.08 0.31 -20.24
CA SER A 341 3.93 -0.62 -20.99
C SER A 341 5.03 0.07 -21.80
N ASP A 342 4.83 1.34 -22.15
CA ASP A 342 5.76 2.20 -22.88
C ASP A 342 6.76 2.94 -21.97
N ALA A 343 6.58 2.90 -20.65
CA ALA A 343 7.39 3.67 -19.71
C ALA A 343 8.87 3.25 -19.69
N ASP A 344 9.74 4.19 -19.36
CA ASP A 344 11.18 3.98 -19.19
C ASP A 344 11.51 3.51 -17.78
N ILE A 345 10.72 3.92 -16.79
CA ILE A 345 10.86 3.53 -15.39
C ILE A 345 9.49 3.18 -14.83
N ILE A 346 9.32 1.98 -14.27
CA ILE A 346 8.06 1.56 -13.65
C ILE A 346 8.30 1.13 -12.21
N ILE A 347 7.61 1.77 -11.27
CA ILE A 347 7.67 1.48 -9.83
C ILE A 347 6.37 0.80 -9.41
N PHE A 348 6.42 -0.51 -9.23
CA PHE A 348 5.31 -1.32 -8.76
C PHE A 348 5.23 -1.35 -7.23
N ASN A 349 4.02 -1.44 -6.70
CA ASN A 349 3.79 -1.95 -5.36
C ASN A 349 2.44 -2.63 -5.25
N THR A 350 2.30 -3.53 -4.26
CA THR A 350 0.99 -3.98 -3.79
C THR A 350 1.12 -4.63 -2.42
N GLY A 351 0.13 -4.40 -1.53
CA GLY A 351 0.11 -5.10 -0.25
C GLY A 351 -0.98 -4.65 0.73
N HIS A 352 -1.36 -3.37 0.72
CA HIS A 352 -2.28 -2.80 1.72
C HIS A 352 -3.73 -3.23 1.54
N TRP A 353 -4.10 -3.64 0.34
CA TRP A 353 -5.45 -4.13 0.05
C TRP A 353 -5.60 -5.63 0.26
N TRP A 354 -4.49 -6.35 0.46
CA TRP A 354 -4.48 -7.78 0.75
C TRP A 354 -4.72 -8.04 2.24
N THR A 355 -5.90 -7.69 2.74
CA THR A 355 -6.36 -7.99 4.11
C THR A 355 -7.62 -8.84 4.05
N HIS A 356 -7.93 -9.58 5.11
CA HIS A 356 -9.12 -10.42 5.15
C HIS A 356 -10.39 -9.64 4.81
N GLU A 357 -10.56 -8.43 5.33
CA GLU A 357 -11.77 -7.63 5.13
C GLU A 357 -11.89 -7.15 3.69
N LYS A 358 -10.78 -6.68 3.09
CA LYS A 358 -10.75 -6.12 1.73
C LYS A 358 -10.78 -7.17 0.62
N THR A 359 -10.59 -8.44 0.98
CA THR A 359 -10.62 -9.56 0.03
C THR A 359 -11.72 -10.56 0.37
N SER A 360 -12.85 -10.08 0.89
CA SER A 360 -14.05 -10.86 1.23
C SER A 360 -13.75 -12.11 2.07
N ARG A 361 -12.78 -11.99 3.00
CA ARG A 361 -12.24 -13.05 3.87
C ARG A 361 -11.67 -14.27 3.12
N GLY A 362 -11.49 -14.13 1.81
CA GLY A 362 -11.09 -15.17 0.88
C GLY A 362 -12.21 -16.09 0.44
N GLU A 363 -13.48 -15.75 0.74
CA GLU A 363 -14.66 -16.55 0.43
C GLU A 363 -15.29 -16.06 -0.88
N ASP A 364 -15.47 -16.97 -1.85
CA ASP A 364 -16.07 -16.72 -3.16
C ASP A 364 -15.57 -15.45 -3.90
N TYR A 365 -14.31 -15.05 -3.69
CA TYR A 365 -13.79 -13.79 -4.22
C TYR A 365 -12.67 -13.97 -5.23
N TYR A 366 -11.79 -14.94 -5.01
CA TYR A 366 -10.65 -15.16 -5.88
C TYR A 366 -11.04 -16.03 -7.07
N GLN A 367 -10.68 -15.60 -8.26
CA GLN A 367 -11.08 -16.26 -9.51
C GLN A 367 -9.88 -16.53 -10.42
N GLU A 368 -9.89 -17.69 -11.06
CA GLU A 368 -8.95 -18.08 -12.12
C GLU A 368 -9.76 -18.73 -13.26
N GLY A 369 -9.65 -18.21 -14.49
CA GLY A 369 -10.51 -18.61 -15.59
C GLY A 369 -12.00 -18.44 -15.26
N ASN A 370 -12.76 -19.54 -15.37
CA ASN A 370 -14.19 -19.61 -15.01
C ASN A 370 -14.44 -20.21 -13.62
N HIS A 371 -13.39 -20.43 -12.83
CA HIS A 371 -13.49 -21.00 -11.49
C HIS A 371 -13.34 -19.91 -10.43
N VAL A 372 -14.31 -19.81 -9.53
CA VAL A 372 -14.22 -19.01 -8.30
C VAL A 372 -13.89 -19.96 -7.15
N HIS A 373 -12.82 -19.66 -6.44
CA HIS A 373 -12.39 -20.43 -5.27
C HIS A 373 -13.36 -20.19 -4.12
N ALA A 374 -14.01 -21.25 -3.65
CA ALA A 374 -14.93 -21.17 -2.50
C ALA A 374 -14.24 -20.58 -1.27
N ARG A 375 -12.98 -20.97 -1.03
CA ARG A 375 -12.13 -20.34 -0.03
C ARG A 375 -10.67 -20.41 -0.43
N LEU A 376 -9.97 -19.28 -0.46
CA LEU A 376 -8.52 -19.21 -0.69
C LEU A 376 -7.86 -18.26 0.29
N LYS A 377 -6.74 -18.68 0.88
CA LYS A 377 -6.00 -17.86 1.86
C LYS A 377 -5.37 -16.65 1.16
N VAL A 378 -5.43 -15.48 1.82
CA VAL A 378 -4.94 -14.20 1.27
C VAL A 378 -3.47 -14.27 0.83
N LEU A 379 -2.60 -14.93 1.59
CA LEU A 379 -1.17 -15.03 1.25
C LEU A 379 -0.94 -15.91 0.00
N GLU A 380 -1.75 -16.95 -0.18
CA GLU A 380 -1.71 -17.80 -1.36
C GLU A 380 -2.24 -17.05 -2.59
N ALA A 381 -3.36 -16.32 -2.44
CA ALA A 381 -3.88 -15.45 -3.48
C ALA A 381 -2.87 -14.36 -3.89
N TYR A 382 -2.18 -13.76 -2.90
CA TYR A 382 -1.11 -12.78 -3.13
C TYR A 382 0.03 -13.38 -3.95
N LYS A 383 0.47 -14.60 -3.62
CA LYS A 383 1.50 -15.33 -4.39
C LYS A 383 1.08 -15.54 -5.84
N ARG A 384 -0.16 -15.98 -6.08
CA ARG A 384 -0.69 -16.22 -7.43
C ARG A 384 -0.77 -14.93 -8.25
N ALA A 385 -1.28 -13.86 -7.66
CA ALA A 385 -1.34 -12.55 -8.31
C ALA A 385 0.06 -12.01 -8.65
N LEU A 386 1.01 -12.08 -7.73
CA LEU A 386 2.39 -11.69 -8.01
C LEU A 386 3.05 -12.58 -9.07
N SER A 387 2.72 -13.87 -9.11
CA SER A 387 3.21 -14.77 -10.16
C SER A 387 2.64 -14.38 -11.54
N THR A 388 1.39 -13.92 -11.60
CA THR A 388 0.80 -13.37 -12.83
C THR A 388 1.46 -12.06 -13.23
N TRP A 389 1.72 -11.15 -12.29
CA TRP A 389 2.49 -9.93 -12.54
C TRP A 389 3.89 -10.24 -13.08
N ALA A 390 4.62 -11.15 -12.44
CA ALA A 390 5.97 -11.56 -12.85
C ALA A 390 5.99 -12.10 -14.28
N ARG A 391 5.07 -13.02 -14.62
CA ARG A 391 4.93 -13.53 -16.00
C ARG A 391 4.58 -12.43 -17.00
N TRP A 392 3.74 -11.47 -16.60
CA TRP A 392 3.41 -10.35 -17.47
C TRP A 392 4.62 -9.45 -17.70
N VAL A 393 5.41 -9.14 -16.67
CA VAL A 393 6.65 -8.37 -16.80
C VAL A 393 7.61 -9.07 -17.76
N ASP A 394 7.90 -10.35 -17.51
CA ASP A 394 8.83 -11.15 -18.32
C ASP A 394 8.41 -11.27 -19.79
N LYS A 395 7.10 -11.26 -20.05
CA LYS A 395 6.56 -11.38 -21.41
C LYS A 395 6.47 -10.05 -22.16
N ASN A 396 6.18 -8.95 -21.46
CA ASN A 396 5.71 -7.71 -22.10
C ASN A 396 6.67 -6.54 -21.94
N LEU A 397 7.62 -6.59 -21.01
CA LEU A 397 8.57 -5.50 -20.76
C LEU A 397 9.97 -5.89 -21.19
N ASP A 398 10.61 -5.01 -21.94
CA ASP A 398 12.02 -5.14 -22.30
C ASP A 398 12.90 -4.54 -21.20
N GLY A 399 13.52 -5.40 -20.37
CA GLY A 399 14.40 -4.99 -19.27
C GLY A 399 15.73 -4.34 -19.69
N SER A 400 16.02 -4.28 -21.00
CA SER A 400 17.13 -3.49 -21.56
C SER A 400 16.74 -2.02 -21.76
N ARG A 401 15.46 -1.76 -22.02
CA ARG A 401 14.88 -0.42 -22.20
C ARG A 401 14.29 0.12 -20.90
N THR A 402 13.46 -0.67 -20.23
CA THR A 402 12.67 -0.26 -19.06
C THR A 402 13.33 -0.71 -17.77
N GLN A 403 13.54 0.23 -16.84
CA GLN A 403 13.93 -0.08 -15.47
C GLN A 403 12.70 -0.42 -14.65
N ILE A 404 12.66 -1.63 -14.11
CA ILE A 404 11.54 -2.12 -13.31
C ILE A 404 11.95 -2.15 -11.85
N ILE A 405 11.13 -1.53 -11.02
CA ILE A 405 11.33 -1.41 -9.58
C ILE A 405 10.10 -1.99 -8.88
N PHE A 406 10.31 -2.76 -7.83
CA PHE A 406 9.24 -3.17 -6.92
C PHE A 406 9.51 -2.62 -5.53
N ARG A 407 8.59 -1.77 -5.05
CA ARG A 407 8.67 -1.14 -3.74
C ARG A 407 8.00 -2.03 -2.69
N GLY A 408 8.76 -2.37 -1.65
CA GLY A 408 8.33 -3.25 -0.57
C GLY A 408 7.10 -2.76 0.20
N TYR A 409 6.61 -3.61 1.10
CA TYR A 409 5.45 -3.30 1.93
C TYR A 409 5.77 -2.13 2.88
N SER A 410 4.88 -1.15 2.96
CA SER A 410 4.96 -0.07 3.95
C SER A 410 4.29 -0.53 5.25
N ALA A 411 4.96 -0.38 6.39
CA ALA A 411 4.39 -0.78 7.68
C ALA A 411 3.19 0.08 8.10
N THR A 412 2.28 -0.51 8.90
CA THR A 412 1.16 0.18 9.55
C THR A 412 1.32 0.14 11.07
N HIS A 413 0.86 1.16 11.78
CA HIS A 413 1.12 1.35 13.22
C HIS A 413 -0.14 1.56 14.07
N PHE A 414 -1.14 0.70 13.91
CA PHE A 414 -2.29 0.71 14.81
C PHE A 414 -1.93 0.13 16.20
N ARG A 415 -2.17 0.90 17.27
CA ARG A 415 -2.11 0.45 18.68
C ARG A 415 -3.51 0.30 19.26
N GLY A 416 -3.73 -0.71 20.10
CA GLY A 416 -5.03 -0.90 20.78
C GLY A 416 -6.15 -1.52 19.91
N GLY A 417 -5.82 -2.01 18.71
CA GLY A 417 -6.75 -2.63 17.76
C GLY A 417 -6.35 -2.34 16.31
N PRO A 418 -6.93 -2.99 15.30
CA PRO A 418 -6.78 -2.61 13.90
C PRO A 418 -7.57 -1.34 13.54
N TRP A 419 -7.41 -0.89 12.30
CA TRP A 419 -7.99 0.35 11.76
C TRP A 419 -9.52 0.48 11.91
N ASN A 420 -10.24 -0.64 11.98
CA ASN A 420 -11.70 -0.72 12.05
C ASN A 420 -12.24 -1.03 13.46
N SER A 421 -11.39 -1.15 14.48
CA SER A 421 -11.81 -1.46 15.85
C SER A 421 -11.01 -0.70 16.92
N GLY A 422 -10.73 0.57 16.64
CA GLY A 422 -10.19 1.50 17.64
C GLY A 422 -8.67 1.62 17.68
N GLY A 423 -7.96 1.13 16.65
CA GLY A 423 -6.51 1.30 16.49
C GLY A 423 -6.08 2.78 16.37
N GLN A 424 -5.00 3.16 17.08
CA GLN A 424 -4.56 4.56 17.19
C GLN A 424 -3.05 4.73 16.96
N CYS A 425 -2.66 5.93 16.51
CA CYS A 425 -1.27 6.37 16.35
C CYS A 425 -1.06 7.89 16.61
N HIS A 426 -2.09 8.68 16.94
CA HIS A 426 -1.97 10.15 17.08
C HIS A 426 -1.04 10.61 18.21
N LYS A 427 -0.69 9.73 19.15
CA LYS A 427 0.20 10.04 20.28
C LYS A 427 1.68 9.81 19.96
N GLU A 428 2.00 9.27 18.78
CA GLU A 428 3.37 8.96 18.40
C GLU A 428 4.02 10.16 17.71
N THR A 429 5.04 10.75 18.34
CA THR A 429 5.80 11.89 17.79
C THR A 429 7.27 11.56 17.52
N GLU A 430 7.72 10.37 17.94
CA GLU A 430 9.08 9.87 17.76
C GLU A 430 9.08 8.47 17.13
N PRO A 431 10.13 8.10 16.37
CA PRO A 431 10.30 6.75 15.87
C PRO A 431 10.45 5.71 16.98
N ILE A 432 10.45 4.44 16.58
CA ILE A 432 10.99 3.35 17.38
C ILE A 432 12.52 3.45 17.32
N PHE A 433 13.21 3.34 18.45
CA PHE A 433 14.68 3.36 18.49
C PHE A 433 15.28 1.97 18.68
N LYS A 434 14.59 1.10 19.42
CA LYS A 434 15.10 -0.25 19.73
C LYS A 434 14.54 -1.28 18.76
N LYS A 435 15.43 -2.02 18.10
CA LYS A 435 15.09 -3.11 17.16
C LYS A 435 14.14 -4.16 17.77
N ALA A 436 14.21 -4.39 19.08
CA ALA A 436 13.35 -5.34 19.80
C ALA A 436 11.85 -5.01 19.76
N TYR A 437 11.46 -3.75 19.49
CA TYR A 437 10.06 -3.33 19.39
C TYR A 437 9.51 -3.36 17.96
N LEU A 438 10.34 -3.73 16.98
CA LEU A 438 9.92 -3.86 15.60
C LEU A 438 9.11 -5.15 15.40
N LYS A 439 8.18 -5.10 14.45
CA LYS A 439 7.35 -6.24 14.10
C LYS A 439 8.15 -7.31 13.36
N LYS A 440 7.62 -8.53 13.33
CA LYS A 440 8.13 -9.59 12.45
C LYS A 440 8.10 -9.11 11.00
N TYR A 441 9.12 -9.50 10.23
CA TYR A 441 9.19 -9.12 8.83
C TYR A 441 7.98 -9.67 8.05
N PRO A 442 7.26 -8.87 7.23
CA PRO A 442 5.99 -9.27 6.67
C PRO A 442 6.10 -10.53 5.78
N SER A 443 5.21 -11.50 5.99
CA SER A 443 5.14 -12.74 5.19
C SER A 443 4.95 -12.48 3.70
N LYS A 444 4.19 -11.44 3.33
CA LYS A 444 4.04 -10.96 1.94
C LYS A 444 5.38 -10.63 1.28
N MET A 445 6.35 -10.11 2.03
CA MET A 445 7.67 -9.80 1.46
C MET A 445 8.52 -11.04 1.23
N LYS A 446 8.33 -12.10 2.04
CA LYS A 446 8.93 -13.42 1.74
C LYS A 446 8.38 -13.99 0.43
N VAL A 447 7.06 -13.84 0.20
CA VAL A 447 6.42 -14.23 -1.06
C VAL A 447 6.96 -13.41 -2.23
N LEU A 448 7.06 -12.09 -2.09
CA LEU A 448 7.64 -11.23 -3.11
C LEU A 448 9.08 -11.66 -3.45
N HIS A 449 9.93 -11.86 -2.45
CA HIS A 449 11.31 -12.31 -2.66
C HIS A 449 11.39 -13.63 -3.45
N HIS A 450 10.51 -14.59 -3.12
CA HIS A 450 10.42 -15.85 -3.87
C HIS A 450 9.98 -15.63 -5.32
N VAL A 451 9.02 -14.73 -5.58
CA VAL A 451 8.58 -14.42 -6.94
C VAL A 451 9.69 -13.74 -7.74
N LEU A 452 10.36 -12.73 -7.16
CA LEU A 452 11.45 -12.00 -7.82
C LEU A 452 12.62 -12.91 -8.18
N HIS A 453 12.95 -13.89 -7.34
CA HIS A 453 14.01 -14.86 -7.62
C HIS A 453 13.73 -15.73 -8.86
N ASN A 454 12.46 -15.95 -9.17
CA ASN A 454 12.03 -16.77 -10.31
C ASN A 454 11.78 -15.96 -11.59
N MET A 455 12.01 -14.64 -11.57
CA MET A 455 11.83 -13.79 -12.74
C MET A 455 13.06 -13.82 -13.64
N THR A 456 12.83 -13.77 -14.95
CA THR A 456 13.90 -13.60 -15.94
C THR A 456 14.28 -12.14 -16.12
N THR A 457 13.32 -11.22 -16.00
CA THR A 457 13.56 -9.78 -16.08
C THR A 457 14.10 -9.26 -14.74
N PRO A 458 15.27 -8.59 -14.73
CA PRO A 458 15.81 -8.01 -13.50
C PRO A 458 14.90 -6.92 -12.93
N VAL A 459 14.56 -7.05 -11.64
CA VAL A 459 13.76 -6.06 -10.90
C VAL A 459 14.59 -5.50 -9.75
N ILE A 460 14.64 -4.17 -9.64
CA ILE A 460 15.23 -3.49 -8.49
C ILE A 460 14.24 -3.60 -7.33
N TYR A 461 14.59 -4.34 -6.29
CA TYR A 461 13.76 -4.46 -5.09
C TYR A 461 14.10 -3.36 -4.08
N MET A 462 13.17 -2.45 -3.83
CA MET A 462 13.30 -1.48 -2.74
C MET A 462 12.77 -2.07 -1.43
N ASN A 463 13.65 -2.65 -0.62
CA ASN A 463 13.32 -3.32 0.64
C ASN A 463 13.02 -2.33 1.79
N ILE A 464 11.96 -1.53 1.63
CA ILE A 464 11.60 -0.48 2.59
C ILE A 464 10.82 -0.98 3.82
N SER A 465 10.49 -2.27 3.90
CA SER A 465 9.58 -2.77 4.93
C SER A 465 10.14 -2.66 6.33
N ARG A 466 11.44 -2.89 6.50
CA ARG A 466 12.08 -2.76 7.81
C ARG A 466 12.24 -1.28 8.21
N LEU A 467 12.72 -0.42 7.31
CA LEU A 467 12.94 0.99 7.63
C LEU A 467 11.63 1.73 7.95
N THR A 468 10.51 1.36 7.34
CA THR A 468 9.21 1.99 7.63
C THR A 468 8.61 1.56 8.96
N ASP A 469 8.91 0.35 9.44
CA ASP A 469 8.43 -0.18 10.74
C ASP A 469 8.99 0.61 11.94
N TYR A 470 10.06 1.38 11.75
CA TYR A 470 10.52 2.31 12.77
C TYR A 470 9.61 3.53 12.92
N ARG A 471 8.89 3.93 11.86
CA ARG A 471 8.34 5.27 11.70
C ARG A 471 6.91 5.43 12.19
N LYS A 472 6.60 4.92 13.38
CA LYS A 472 5.27 5.07 13.99
C LYS A 472 4.78 6.53 14.11
N ASP A 473 5.71 7.48 14.10
CA ASP A 473 5.50 8.93 14.17
C ASP A 473 5.00 9.57 12.85
N GLY A 474 5.25 8.95 11.71
CA GLY A 474 5.08 9.61 10.40
C GLY A 474 3.67 9.58 9.81
N HIS A 475 2.68 9.03 10.52
CA HIS A 475 1.33 8.82 9.98
C HIS A 475 0.42 10.06 10.13
N PRO A 476 -0.55 10.30 9.22
CA PRO A 476 -1.53 11.36 9.37
C PRO A 476 -2.39 11.21 10.62
N SER A 477 -2.76 9.99 10.99
CA SER A 477 -3.60 9.71 12.14
C SER A 477 -4.93 10.47 12.07
N ILE A 478 -5.21 11.38 13.00
CA ILE A 478 -6.38 12.28 12.97
C ILE A 478 -6.16 13.46 12.00
N TYR A 479 -4.92 13.81 11.68
CA TYR A 479 -4.55 14.95 10.83
C TYR A 479 -4.69 14.66 9.32
N ARG A 480 -5.71 13.87 8.96
CA ARG A 480 -6.14 13.59 7.58
C ARG A 480 -7.17 14.59 7.05
N LYS A 481 -7.72 15.42 7.93
CA LYS A 481 -8.57 16.57 7.59
C LYS A 481 -8.51 17.60 8.71
N GLU A 482 -8.69 18.86 8.37
CA GLU A 482 -9.08 19.90 9.34
C GLU A 482 -10.51 19.66 9.85
N TYR A 483 -10.68 19.72 11.17
CA TYR A 483 -11.96 19.59 11.86
C TYR A 483 -12.53 20.97 12.18
N LYS A 484 -13.84 21.16 12.01
CA LYS A 484 -14.49 22.46 12.27
C LYS A 484 -14.92 22.60 13.73
N THR A 485 -15.16 21.49 14.42
CA THR A 485 -15.58 21.48 15.82
C THR A 485 -14.80 20.44 16.64
N VAL A 486 -14.81 20.60 17.96
CA VAL A 486 -14.17 19.68 18.90
C VAL A 486 -14.86 18.31 18.85
N GLU A 487 -16.18 18.28 18.69
CA GLU A 487 -16.97 17.05 18.57
C GLU A 487 -16.58 16.26 17.32
N GLU A 488 -16.39 16.93 16.18
CA GLU A 488 -15.90 16.28 14.96
C GLU A 488 -14.49 15.70 15.16
N GLN A 489 -13.63 16.42 15.88
CA GLN A 489 -12.28 15.97 16.18
C GLN A 489 -12.30 14.75 17.10
N MET A 490 -13.10 14.76 18.16
CA MET A 490 -13.28 13.64 19.08
C MET A 490 -13.82 12.41 18.34
N ALA A 491 -14.82 12.58 17.47
CA ALA A 491 -15.29 11.50 16.60
C ALA A 491 -14.19 10.98 15.66
N GLY A 492 -13.36 11.88 15.15
CA GLY A 492 -12.21 11.58 14.30
C GLY A 492 -11.16 10.67 14.94
N VAL A 493 -11.03 10.69 16.27
CA VAL A 493 -10.10 9.80 17.01
C VAL A 493 -10.45 8.34 16.81
N HIS A 494 -11.70 7.99 16.53
CA HIS A 494 -12.12 6.62 16.29
C HIS A 494 -11.81 6.09 14.88
N ALA A 495 -11.39 6.97 13.95
CA ALA A 495 -11.12 6.65 12.54
C ALA A 495 -9.79 7.23 12.04
N GLN A 496 -8.70 6.86 12.71
CA GLN A 496 -7.33 7.31 12.42
C GLN A 496 -6.72 6.62 11.19
N ASP A 497 -5.92 7.37 10.43
CA ASP A 497 -5.07 6.81 9.39
C ASP A 497 -3.67 6.48 9.92
N CYS A 498 -3.43 5.21 10.24
CA CYS A 498 -2.11 4.70 10.63
C CYS A 498 -1.49 3.80 9.56
N SER A 499 -1.85 4.04 8.29
CA SER A 499 -1.36 3.28 7.13
C SER A 499 -0.64 4.16 6.12
N HIS A 500 -1.19 5.32 5.77
CA HIS A 500 -0.56 6.30 4.89
C HIS A 500 0.40 7.21 5.65
N TRP A 501 1.11 8.07 4.95
CA TRP A 501 2.15 8.92 5.52
C TRP A 501 1.87 10.40 5.29
N CYS A 502 2.19 11.21 6.30
CA CYS A 502 2.25 12.65 6.14
C CYS A 502 3.26 13.02 5.04
N LEU A 503 2.94 14.06 4.28
CA LEU A 503 3.84 14.68 3.32
C LEU A 503 4.07 16.16 3.69
N PRO A 504 5.33 16.64 3.75
CA PRO A 504 6.59 15.88 3.62
C PRO A 504 6.77 14.84 4.74
N GLY A 505 7.60 13.82 4.50
CA GLY A 505 7.78 12.71 5.46
C GLY A 505 8.43 11.46 4.90
N VAL A 506 8.03 10.29 5.42
CA VAL A 506 8.63 8.98 5.08
C VAL A 506 8.70 8.68 3.57
N PRO A 507 7.69 9.02 2.75
CA PRO A 507 7.78 8.81 1.31
C PRO A 507 8.86 9.64 0.61
N ASP A 508 9.29 10.77 1.17
CA ASP A 508 10.40 11.54 0.64
C ASP A 508 11.71 10.72 0.75
N THR A 509 11.90 9.99 1.84
CA THR A 509 13.02 9.05 2.00
C THR A 509 12.92 7.87 1.04
N TRP A 510 11.71 7.39 0.71
CA TRP A 510 11.56 6.36 -0.32
C TRP A 510 12.04 6.89 -1.67
N ASN A 511 11.76 8.15 -1.98
CA ASN A 511 12.22 8.79 -3.21
C ASN A 511 13.74 9.03 -3.22
N GLU A 512 14.36 9.33 -2.07
CA GLU A 512 15.82 9.32 -1.92
C GLU A 512 16.42 7.95 -2.23
N LEU A 513 15.81 6.88 -1.70
CA LEU A 513 16.23 5.52 -1.97
C LEU A 513 15.97 5.09 -3.42
N LEU A 514 14.90 5.59 -4.05
CA LEU A 514 14.65 5.38 -5.48
C LEU A 514 15.75 6.02 -6.31
N TYR A 515 16.08 7.29 -6.04
CA TYR A 515 17.16 8.01 -6.71
C TYR A 515 18.49 7.26 -6.57
N ALA A 516 18.87 6.89 -5.35
CA ALA A 516 20.07 6.10 -5.08
C ALA A 516 20.03 4.73 -5.81
N SER A 517 18.89 4.04 -5.82
CA SER A 517 18.77 2.75 -6.51
C SER A 517 18.94 2.87 -8.02
N LEU A 518 18.42 3.95 -8.62
CA LEU A 518 18.56 4.22 -10.06
C LEU A 518 20.01 4.59 -10.41
N LEU A 519 20.69 5.40 -9.61
CA LEU A 519 22.12 5.69 -9.79
C LEU A 519 22.96 4.42 -9.67
N LYS A 520 22.66 3.58 -8.66
CA LYS A 520 23.38 2.32 -8.45
C LYS A 520 23.15 1.32 -9.60
N SER A 521 22.00 1.36 -10.26
CA SER A 521 21.69 0.46 -11.39
C SER A 521 22.59 0.70 -12.61
N ARG A 522 23.11 1.93 -12.77
CA ARG A 522 23.92 2.38 -13.91
C ARG A 522 23.31 1.96 -15.26
N LYS A 523 21.99 2.16 -15.42
CA LYS A 523 21.26 1.86 -16.67
C LYS A 523 20.79 3.12 -17.39
N GLY A 524 20.89 3.13 -18.72
CA GLY A 524 20.45 4.26 -19.55
C GLY A 524 21.10 5.59 -19.15
N LEU A 525 20.28 6.64 -19.00
CA LEU A 525 20.69 7.98 -18.55
C LEU A 525 21.13 8.04 -17.07
N TRP A 526 21.10 6.91 -16.35
CA TRP A 526 21.49 6.80 -14.94
C TRP A 526 22.91 6.25 -14.74
N LYS A 527 23.72 6.18 -15.81
CA LYS A 527 25.09 5.64 -15.81
C LYS A 527 26.14 6.57 -15.18
N ASN A 528 26.05 7.86 -15.46
CA ASN A 528 27.05 8.88 -15.11
C ASN A 528 26.36 10.05 -14.43
#